data_AF-A0A7V5RM92-F1
#
_entry.id   AF-A0A7V5RM92-F1
#
_cell.length_a   1.000
_cell.length_b   1.000
_cell.length_c   1.000
_cell.angle_alpha   90.00
_cell.angle_beta   90.00
_cell.angle_gamma   90.00
#
_symmetry.space_group_name_H-M   'P 1'
#
loop_
_entity.id
_entity.type
_entity.pdbx_description
1 polymer ?
#
loop_
_entity_poly.entity_id
_entity_poly.type
_entity_poly.pdbx_seq_one_letter_code
_entity_poly.pdbx_strand_id
1 'polypeptide(L)' 'IVPEHAGRRGNPVVFPRRFFDELLALQGDQGARRVITAHSREVALCPVDDATVFADIDTREAYEQALRQSSTGE' A
#
# COMPACT_ATOMS: atom_id res chain seq x y z
N ILE A 1 6.67 1.14 7.76
CA ILE A 1 7.37 0.48 6.64
C ILE A 1 6.49 0.61 5.41
N VAL A 2 7.04 1.08 4.29
CA VAL A 2 6.31 1.27 3.03
C VAL A 2 7.00 0.46 1.93
N PRO A 3 6.33 -0.49 1.28
CA PRO A 3 6.88 -1.18 0.10
C PRO A 3 7.23 -0.20 -1.02
N GLU A 4 8.33 -0.44 -1.71
CA GLU A 4 8.75 0.34 -2.88
C GLU A 4 9.20 -0.58 -4.00
N HIS A 5 8.60 -0.42 -5.19
CA HIS A 5 9.03 -1.08 -6.41
C HIS A 5 9.33 -0.02 -7.47
N ALA A 6 10.51 -0.10 -8.10
CA ALA A 6 10.95 0.84 -9.13
C ALA A 6 10.78 2.34 -8.75
N GLY A 7 11.10 2.71 -7.51
CA GLY A 7 10.99 4.08 -6.99
C GLY A 7 9.57 4.56 -6.70
N ARG A 8 8.58 3.67 -6.80
CA ARG A 8 7.17 3.98 -6.50
C ARG A 8 6.71 3.23 -5.26
N ARG A 9 6.09 3.95 -4.33
CA ARG A 9 5.56 3.42 -3.06
C ARG A 9 4.25 2.67 -3.29
N GLY A 10 4.11 1.50 -2.67
CA GLY A 10 2.95 0.62 -2.79
C GLY A 10 2.34 0.21 -1.45
N ASN A 11 1.41 -0.74 -1.51
CA ASN A 11 0.72 -1.36 -0.39
C ASN A 11 1.19 -2.83 -0.22
N PRO A 12 1.00 -3.45 0.96
CA PRO A 12 0.45 -2.88 2.20
C PRO A 12 1.47 -2.07 3.01
N VAL A 13 1.00 -0.99 3.65
CA VAL A 13 1.82 -0.19 4.58
C VAL A 13 1.69 -0.73 6.00
N VAL A 14 2.83 -0.85 6.70
CA VAL A 14 2.87 -1.28 8.11
C VAL A 14 3.12 -0.10 9.03
N PHE A 15 2.20 0.12 9.98
CA PHE A 15 2.30 1.15 11.01
C PHE A 15 2.56 0.55 12.40
N PRO A 16 3.53 1.06 13.18
CA PRO A 16 3.63 0.73 14.59
C PRO A 16 2.46 1.36 15.39
N ARG A 17 2.12 0.73 16.52
CA ARG A 17 0.98 1.10 17.38
C ARG A 17 0.93 2.59 17.78
N ARG A 18 2.08 3.26 17.88
CA ARG A 18 2.16 4.69 18.23
C ARG A 18 1.42 5.62 17.26
N PHE A 19 1.14 5.19 16.03
CA PHE A 19 0.38 5.97 15.04
C PHE A 19 -1.12 5.65 15.03
N PHE A 20 -1.60 4.72 15.86
CA PHE A 20 -3.00 4.29 15.80
C PHE A 20 -3.96 5.42 16.14
N ASP A 21 -3.65 6.25 17.14
CA ASP A 21 -4.52 7.37 17.52
C ASP A 21 -4.66 8.38 16.36
N GLU A 22 -3.58 8.65 15.63
CA GLU A 22 -3.61 9.55 14.46
C GLU A 22 -4.36 8.92 13.28
N LEU A 23 -4.16 7.62 13.03
CA LEU A 23 -4.90 6.88 12.00
C LEU A 23 -6.40 6.84 12.28
N LEU A 24 -6.80 6.62 13.54
CA LEU A 24 -8.21 6.60 13.96
C LEU A 24 -8.85 8.00 13.92
N ALA A 25 -8.05 9.06 14.03
CA ALA A 25 -8.51 10.43 13.93
C ALA A 25 -8.71 10.91 12.47
N LEU A 26 -8.31 10.12 11.46
CA LEU A 26 -8.52 10.47 10.06
C LEU A 26 -10.01 10.55 9.71
N GLN A 27 -10.37 11.50 8.87
CA GLN A 27 -11.75 11.76 8.45
C GLN A 27 -11.79 12.00 6.93
N GLY A 28 -12.93 11.65 6.32
CA GLY A 28 -13.11 11.73 4.87
C GLY A 28 -12.21 10.76 4.11
N ASP A 29 -11.93 11.09 2.85
CA ASP A 29 -11.17 10.23 1.92
C ASP A 29 -9.63 10.42 2.03
N GLN A 30 -9.18 10.95 3.17
CA GLN A 30 -7.76 11.16 3.45
C GLN A 30 -7.24 9.93 4.19
N GLY A 31 -7.02 8.83 3.46
CA GLY A 31 -6.45 7.60 4.02
C GLY A 31 -5.06 7.80 4.67
N ALA A 32 -4.41 6.71 5.05
CA ALA A 32 -3.15 6.73 5.81
C ALA A 32 -1.98 7.50 5.14
N ARG A 33 -2.10 7.90 3.87
CA ARG A 33 -1.16 8.75 3.13
C ARG A 33 -0.82 10.04 3.87
N ARG A 34 -1.77 10.62 4.59
CA ARG A 34 -1.56 11.85 5.39
C ARG A 34 -0.53 11.61 6.49
N VAL A 35 -0.69 10.53 7.25
CA VAL A 35 0.22 10.13 8.35
C VAL A 35 1.62 9.85 7.81
N ILE A 36 1.73 9.15 6.66
CA ILE A 36 3.02 8.87 6.01
C ILE A 36 3.75 10.16 5.61
N THR A 37 3.01 11.15 5.09
CA THR A 37 3.59 12.43 4.68
C THR A 37 4.04 13.26 5.88
N ALA A 38 3.20 13.32 6.93
CA ALA A 38 3.50 14.04 8.16
C ALA A 38 4.76 13.48 8.87
N HIS A 39 4.93 12.15 8.83
CA HIS A 39 6.05 11.44 9.46
C HIS A 39 7.10 10.96 8.44
N SER A 40 7.33 11.71 7.37
CA SER A 40 8.22 11.31 6.27
C SER A 40 9.64 10.89 6.69
N ARG A 41 10.17 11.46 7.78
CA ARG A 41 11.48 11.11 8.34
C ARG A 41 11.52 9.75 9.05
N GLU A 42 10.37 9.22 9.44
CA GLU A 42 10.22 7.92 10.11
C GLU A 42 9.80 6.81 9.13
N VAL A 43 9.69 7.14 7.84
CA VAL A 43 9.34 6.17 6.79
C VAL A 43 10.57 5.35 6.42
N ALA A 44 10.53 4.07 6.77
CA ALA A 44 11.42 3.06 6.22
C ALA A 44 10.82 2.50 4.92
N LEU A 45 11.56 2.64 3.81
CA LEU A 45 11.23 2.02 2.52
C LEU A 45 11.67 0.56 2.54
N CYS A 46 10.84 -0.32 2.02
CA CYS A 46 11.11 -1.74 1.86
C CYS A 46 11.12 -2.06 0.35
N PRO A 47 12.30 -2.15 -0.28
CA PRO A 47 12.40 -2.53 -1.68
C PRO A 47 11.78 -3.91 -1.91
N VAL A 48 10.96 -4.02 -2.95
CA VAL A 48 10.34 -5.28 -3.38
C VAL A 48 10.44 -5.42 -4.89
N ASP A 49 10.61 -6.65 -5.36
CA ASP A 49 10.73 -6.94 -6.80
C ASP A 49 9.37 -7.17 -7.47
N ASP A 50 8.31 -7.34 -6.68
CA ASP A 50 6.96 -7.61 -7.17
C ASP A 50 6.14 -6.33 -7.32
N ALA A 51 5.62 -6.10 -8.53
CA ALA A 51 4.75 -4.98 -8.86
C ALA A 51 3.31 -5.16 -8.33
N THR A 52 2.94 -6.32 -7.78
CA THR A 52 1.62 -6.57 -7.15
C THR A 52 1.34 -5.63 -5.98
N VAL A 53 2.37 -4.99 -5.40
CA VAL A 53 2.19 -3.92 -4.40
C VAL A 53 1.42 -2.69 -4.90
N PHE A 54 1.19 -2.59 -6.21
CA PHE A 54 0.35 -1.57 -6.83
C PHE A 54 -1.01 -2.09 -7.30
N ALA A 55 -1.29 -3.39 -7.13
CA ALA A 55 -2.56 -3.95 -7.55
C ALA A 55 -3.70 -3.35 -6.72
N ASP A 56 -4.69 -2.81 -7.41
CA ASP A 56 -5.90 -2.26 -6.84
C ASP A 56 -7.10 -2.82 -7.61
N ILE A 57 -7.98 -3.54 -6.93
CA ILE A 57 -9.01 -4.38 -7.56
C ILE A 57 -10.39 -3.76 -7.29
N ASP A 58 -10.60 -2.55 -7.81
CA ASP A 58 -11.86 -1.82 -7.64
C ASP A 58 -12.86 -2.06 -8.77
N THR A 59 -12.40 -2.57 -9.91
CA THR A 59 -13.24 -2.78 -11.10
C THR A 59 -13.36 -4.26 -11.46
N ARG A 60 -14.44 -4.59 -12.18
CA ARG A 60 -14.64 -5.93 -12.73
C ARG A 60 -13.49 -6.34 -13.64
N GLU A 61 -13.02 -5.41 -14.46
CA GLU A 61 -11.91 -5.64 -15.39
C GLU A 61 -10.61 -5.95 -14.62
N ALA A 62 -10.32 -5.21 -13.54
CA ALA A 62 -9.17 -5.47 -12.67
C ALA A 62 -9.27 -6.84 -12.00
N TYR A 63 -10.47 -7.21 -11.54
CA TYR A 63 -10.72 -8.53 -10.93
C TYR A 63 -10.49 -9.67 -11.93
N GLU A 64 -11.02 -9.56 -13.15
CA GLU A 64 -10.83 -10.56 -14.20
C GLU A 64 -9.36 -10.69 -14.62
N GLN A 65 -8.62 -9.59 -14.62
CA GLN A 65 -7.17 -9.61 -14.85
C GLN A 65 -6.43 -10.35 -13.74
N ALA A 66 -6.77 -10.11 -12.46
CA ALA A 66 -6.16 -10.79 -11.32
C ALA A 66 -6.42 -12.31 -11.32
N LEU A 67 -7.63 -12.73 -11.73
CA LEU A 67 -7.95 -14.16 -11.88
C LEU A 67 -7.10 -14.86 -12.96
N ARG A 68 -6.82 -14.19 -14.08
CA ARG A 68 -5.95 -14.75 -15.11
C ARG A 68 -4.49 -14.88 -14.64
N GLN A 69 -4.03 -13.95 -13.81
CA GLN A 69 -2.66 -13.96 -13.28
C GLN A 69 -2.45 -15.02 -12.17
N SER A 70 -3.48 -15.31 -11.38
CA SER A 70 -3.45 -16.35 -10.32
C SER A 70 -3.50 -17.79 -10.85
N SER A 71 -3.75 -17.98 -12.15
CA SER A 71 -3.80 -19.30 -12.79
C SER A 71 -2.43 -19.80 -13.30
N THR A 72 -1.36 -19.01 -13.15
CA THR A 72 0.00 -19.30 -13.69
C THR A 72 1.02 -19.64 -12.58
N GLY A 73 0.59 -19.83 -11.34
CA GLY A 73 1.48 -20.18 -10.23
C GLY A 73 1.44 -21.68 -9.88
N GLU A 74 2.32 -22.47 -10.49
CA GLU A 74 2.89 -23.71 -9.94
C GLU A 74 4.39 -23.49 -9.71
#